data_AF-A0A6M8WBQ9-F1
#
_entry.id   AF-A0A6M8WBQ9-F1
#
_cell.length_a   1.000
_cell.length_b   1.000
_cell.length_c   1.000
_cell.angle_alpha   90.00
_cell.angle_beta   90.00
_cell.angle_gamma   90.00
#
_symmetry.space_group_name_H-M   'P 1'
#
loop_
_entity.id
_entity.type
_entity.pdbx_description
1 polymer ?
#
loop_
_entity_poly.entity_id
_entity_poly.type
_entity_poly.pdbx_seq_one_letter_code
_entity_poly.pdbx_strand_id
1 'polypeptide(L)'
;MPKLLPLVEELQSRPTLAWIWADALPAEWVRALRGPDATPPEPSPNPRLTDIALPYVNTIRTAGTCLRLEALRAAEVGDTDRAIDILELAPLMARHLEETRVVATCIGAIALQGGVIVEGVLQITDLAGDSLTPAQLDRLDALLDTVTHQKFTTDLIADERAVFTDAIDNIYNETDPLGDPQISVAGAGKLMMLSGSSVPPDLDPATDIPEENKQAAIERFRAMALSYEESYDGWQRAWDAAAAESSPPVWTWTGPPGFESLRAESESAAANNRTLPHMLFVSSYHRIAEFCELLRVQTDAARVAVALQRYHNQHDAWPESLDALVPDTLPTIPADWVDGQPLRYTRSEDGQPALYSIGPDGDDDNAKPLPQGAGERYVYPSQRESRPQVIPDGDWVLWPRS
;
A
#
# COMPACT_ATOMS: atom_id res chain seq x y z
N MET A 1 0.94 -28.83 5.93
CA MET A 1 -0.33 -28.42 5.30
C MET A 1 -1.63 -28.73 6.08
N PRO A 2 -1.77 -29.72 7.00
CA PRO A 2 -3.08 -30.01 7.64
C PRO A 2 -3.59 -28.95 8.64
N LYS A 3 -2.85 -27.85 8.86
CA LYS A 3 -3.14 -26.87 9.92
C LYS A 3 -3.81 -25.58 9.43
N LEU A 4 -3.92 -25.36 8.11
CA LEU A 4 -4.48 -24.11 7.57
C LEU A 4 -5.95 -24.22 7.18
N LEU A 5 -6.43 -25.41 6.77
CA LEU A 5 -7.83 -25.61 6.38
C LEU A 5 -8.83 -25.28 7.50
N PRO A 6 -8.61 -25.70 8.77
CA PRO A 6 -9.52 -25.36 9.86
C PRO A 6 -9.53 -23.85 10.17
N LEU A 7 -8.42 -23.14 9.94
CA LEU A 7 -8.33 -21.70 10.12
C LEU A 7 -9.16 -20.96 9.05
N VAL A 8 -9.11 -21.43 7.81
CA VAL A 8 -9.93 -20.91 6.71
C VAL A 8 -11.42 -21.17 6.94
N GLU A 9 -11.79 -22.37 7.41
CA GLU A 9 -13.17 -22.70 7.78
C GLU A 9 -13.66 -21.89 9.00
N GLU A 10 -12.79 -21.64 9.99
CA GLU A 10 -13.09 -20.76 11.13
C GLU A 10 -13.27 -19.30 10.69
N LEU A 11 -12.44 -18.80 9.77
CA LEU A 11 -12.55 -17.47 9.15
C LEU A 11 -13.87 -17.28 8.41
N GLN A 12 -14.37 -18.32 7.72
CA GLN A 12 -15.68 -18.27 7.04
C GLN A 12 -16.87 -18.22 8.03
N SER A 13 -16.70 -18.76 9.24
CA SER A 13 -17.77 -18.90 10.23
C SER A 13 -17.94 -17.71 11.18
N ARG A 14 -17.02 -16.74 11.17
CA ARG A 14 -17.04 -15.57 12.05
C ARG A 14 -17.07 -14.28 11.23
N PRO A 15 -18.02 -13.35 11.51
CA PRO A 15 -18.12 -12.09 10.77
C PRO A 15 -16.93 -11.14 11.02
N THR A 16 -16.18 -11.33 12.11
CA THR A 16 -15.03 -10.51 12.50
C THR A 16 -14.01 -11.38 13.23
N LEU A 17 -12.73 -11.31 12.87
CA LEU A 17 -11.65 -11.84 13.71
C LEU A 17 -11.67 -11.06 15.03
N ALA A 18 -11.72 -11.76 16.17
CA ALA A 18 -11.71 -11.12 17.48
C ALA A 18 -10.42 -10.31 17.63
N TRP A 19 -10.57 -8.99 17.73
CA TRP A 19 -9.48 -8.04 17.86
C TRP A 19 -8.76 -8.23 19.19
N ILE A 20 -7.42 -8.38 19.16
CA ILE A 20 -6.59 -8.17 20.34
C ILE A 20 -5.92 -6.81 20.17
N TRP A 21 -6.60 -5.77 20.63
CA TRP A 21 -5.98 -4.48 20.90
C TRP A 21 -5.24 -4.63 22.23
N ALA A 22 -3.97 -5.05 22.16
CA ALA A 22 -3.13 -5.20 23.35
C ALA A 22 -1.84 -4.42 23.17
N ASP A 23 -1.59 -3.58 24.15
CA ASP A 23 -0.32 -2.89 24.41
C ASP A 23 0.75 -3.83 24.96
N ALA A 24 0.34 -4.98 25.51
CA ALA A 24 1.20 -6.10 25.86
C ALA A 24 0.76 -7.39 25.16
N LEU A 25 1.52 -7.83 24.16
CA LEU A 25 1.33 -9.14 23.55
C LEU A 25 1.80 -10.26 24.51
N PRO A 26 1.17 -11.45 24.47
CA PRO A 26 1.65 -12.60 25.22
C PRO A 26 3.12 -12.91 24.90
N ALA A 27 3.89 -13.34 25.91
CA ALA A 27 5.34 -13.45 25.78
C ALA A 27 5.79 -14.42 24.68
N GLU A 28 5.02 -15.49 24.48
CA GLU A 28 5.26 -16.45 23.42
C GLU A 28 5.03 -15.86 22.01
N TRP A 29 4.12 -14.90 21.86
CA TRP A 29 3.88 -14.19 20.60
C TRP A 29 4.97 -13.18 20.31
N VAL A 30 5.38 -12.41 21.33
CA VAL A 30 6.51 -11.47 21.22
C VAL A 30 7.77 -12.20 20.76
N ARG A 31 8.05 -13.35 21.36
CA ARG A 31 9.21 -14.17 20.97
C ARG A 31 9.10 -14.77 19.58
N ALA A 32 7.91 -15.14 19.15
CA ALA A 32 7.67 -15.63 17.79
C ALA A 32 7.84 -14.55 16.73
N LEU A 33 7.41 -13.31 17.01
CA LEU A 33 7.44 -12.19 16.08
C LEU A 33 8.78 -11.45 16.04
N ARG A 34 9.44 -11.30 17.21
CA ARG A 34 10.63 -10.45 17.39
C ARG A 34 11.90 -11.25 17.73
N GLY A 35 11.80 -12.56 17.89
CA GLY A 35 12.93 -13.46 18.19
C GLY A 35 12.94 -13.96 19.63
N PRO A 36 13.67 -15.07 19.91
CA PRO A 36 13.58 -15.80 21.18
C PRO A 36 13.97 -15.00 22.42
N ASP A 37 14.85 -14.00 22.25
CA ASP A 37 15.34 -13.13 23.34
C ASP A 37 14.50 -11.86 23.51
N ALA A 38 13.43 -11.69 22.72
CA ALA A 38 12.59 -10.50 22.81
C ALA A 38 11.83 -10.47 24.14
N THR A 39 11.91 -9.32 24.82
CA THR A 39 11.20 -9.07 26.08
C THR A 39 9.83 -8.47 25.78
N PRO A 40 8.73 -9.00 26.35
CA PRO A 40 7.40 -8.41 26.18
C PRO A 40 7.35 -7.03 26.83
N PRO A 41 6.74 -6.02 26.19
CA PRO A 41 6.54 -4.71 26.82
C PRO A 41 5.60 -4.86 28.04
N GLU A 42 5.85 -4.08 29.09
CA GLU A 42 4.91 -3.99 30.21
C GLU A 42 3.64 -3.24 29.78
N PRO A 43 2.44 -3.72 30.17
CA PRO A 43 1.20 -3.06 29.84
C PRO A 43 1.10 -1.67 30.49
N SER A 44 0.67 -0.68 29.72
CA SER A 44 0.45 0.69 30.14
C SER A 44 -1.02 0.91 30.49
N PRO A 45 -1.35 1.61 31.58
CA PRO A 45 -2.73 2.00 31.89
C PRO A 45 -3.33 2.98 30.86
N ASN A 46 -2.49 3.62 30.04
CA ASN A 46 -2.90 4.45 28.91
C ASN A 46 -1.99 4.14 27.70
N PRO A 47 -2.32 3.11 26.91
CA PRO A 47 -1.48 2.71 25.79
C PRO A 47 -1.63 3.68 24.62
N ARG A 48 -0.50 4.06 24.02
CA ARG A 48 -0.47 4.95 22.85
C ARG A 48 -0.95 4.19 21.62
N LEU A 49 -1.67 4.85 20.73
CA LEU A 49 -2.18 4.24 19.51
C LEU A 49 -1.04 3.76 18.60
N THR A 50 0.10 4.46 18.58
CA THR A 50 1.29 4.04 17.80
C THR A 50 1.96 2.78 18.29
N ASP A 51 1.74 2.41 19.57
CA ASP A 51 2.43 1.30 20.22
C ASP A 51 1.58 0.02 20.18
N ILE A 52 0.33 0.11 19.69
CA ILE A 52 -0.58 -1.02 19.53
C ILE A 52 -0.09 -1.93 18.41
N ALA A 53 0.22 -3.17 18.77
CA ALA A 53 0.65 -4.16 17.80
C ALA A 53 -0.53 -4.67 16.95
N LEU A 54 -0.33 -4.77 15.64
CA LEU A 54 -1.29 -5.33 14.69
C LEU A 54 -0.77 -6.66 14.08
N PRO A 55 -0.48 -7.70 14.88
CA PRO A 55 0.20 -8.91 14.40
C PRO A 55 -0.62 -9.69 13.38
N TYR A 56 -1.96 -9.58 13.44
CA TYR A 56 -2.88 -10.24 12.53
C TYR A 56 -2.68 -9.78 11.07
N VAL A 57 -2.18 -8.56 10.81
CA VAL A 57 -1.90 -8.07 9.46
C VAL A 57 -0.91 -8.99 8.74
N ASN A 58 0.18 -9.35 9.41
CA ASN A 58 1.19 -10.24 8.83
C ASN A 58 0.65 -11.68 8.66
N THR A 59 -0.17 -12.15 9.60
CA THR A 59 -0.82 -13.46 9.51
C THR A 59 -1.75 -13.54 8.29
N ILE A 60 -2.60 -12.53 8.10
CA ILE A 60 -3.54 -12.45 6.96
C ILE A 60 -2.76 -12.37 5.65
N ARG A 61 -1.72 -11.52 5.56
CA ARG A 61 -0.86 -11.44 4.36
C ARG A 61 -0.20 -12.77 4.02
N THR A 62 0.37 -13.45 5.02
CA THR A 62 1.01 -14.76 4.83
C THR A 62 0.00 -15.80 4.37
N ALA A 63 -1.19 -15.84 4.98
CA ALA A 63 -2.26 -16.73 4.57
C ALA A 63 -2.72 -16.44 3.13
N GLY A 64 -2.85 -15.16 2.74
CA GLY A 64 -3.16 -14.76 1.37
C GLY A 64 -2.16 -15.28 0.35
N THR A 65 -0.86 -15.12 0.61
CA THR A 65 0.19 -15.69 -0.24
C THR A 65 0.07 -17.21 -0.38
N CYS A 66 -0.22 -17.93 0.72
CA CYS A 66 -0.44 -19.37 0.66
C CYS A 66 -1.68 -19.75 -0.17
N LEU A 67 -2.77 -18.98 -0.06
CA LEU A 67 -3.98 -19.21 -0.86
C LEU A 67 -3.70 -19.01 -2.35
N ARG A 68 -3.00 -17.94 -2.75
CA ARG A 68 -2.63 -17.74 -4.16
C ARG A 68 -1.80 -18.91 -4.69
N LEU A 69 -0.77 -19.34 -3.96
CA LEU A 69 0.07 -20.46 -4.38
C LEU A 69 -0.73 -21.77 -4.54
N GLU A 70 -1.70 -22.02 -3.66
CA GLU A 70 -2.59 -23.19 -3.78
C GLU A 70 -3.58 -23.05 -4.95
N ALA A 71 -4.06 -21.84 -5.25
CA ALA A 71 -4.89 -21.57 -6.42
C ALA A 71 -4.12 -21.82 -7.72
N LEU A 72 -2.88 -21.32 -7.82
CA LEU A 72 -2.00 -21.58 -8.97
C LEU A 72 -1.72 -23.07 -9.13
N ARG A 73 -1.39 -23.78 -8.04
CA ARG A 73 -1.19 -25.23 -8.06
C ARG A 73 -2.44 -25.97 -8.56
N ALA A 74 -3.64 -25.51 -8.19
CA ALA A 74 -4.90 -26.08 -8.67
C ALA A 74 -5.11 -25.83 -10.17
N ALA A 75 -4.83 -24.61 -10.64
CA ALA A 75 -4.90 -24.25 -12.06
C ALA A 75 -3.90 -25.06 -12.91
N GLU A 76 -2.65 -25.24 -12.45
CA GLU A 76 -1.61 -26.02 -13.14
C GLU A 76 -2.01 -27.48 -13.37
N VAL A 77 -2.78 -28.09 -12.46
CA VAL A 77 -3.27 -29.47 -12.62
C VAL A 77 -4.61 -29.56 -13.36
N GLY A 78 -5.11 -28.42 -13.88
CA GLY A 78 -6.36 -28.32 -14.64
C GLY A 78 -7.63 -28.21 -13.79
N ASP A 79 -7.52 -28.00 -12.47
CA ASP A 79 -8.66 -27.81 -11.57
C ASP A 79 -8.94 -26.30 -11.37
N THR A 80 -9.36 -25.66 -12.46
CA THR A 80 -9.59 -24.20 -12.51
C THR A 80 -10.74 -23.76 -11.60
N ASP A 81 -11.77 -24.59 -11.42
CA ASP A 81 -12.88 -24.27 -10.50
C ASP A 81 -12.38 -24.16 -9.06
N ARG A 82 -11.57 -25.12 -8.61
CA ARG A 82 -10.92 -25.04 -7.29
C ARG A 82 -10.02 -23.84 -7.18
N ALA A 83 -9.26 -23.50 -8.22
CA ALA A 83 -8.40 -22.33 -8.22
C ALA A 83 -9.20 -21.04 -7.96
N ILE A 84 -10.33 -20.87 -8.65
CA ILE A 84 -11.22 -19.73 -8.48
C ILE A 84 -11.88 -19.74 -7.10
N ASP A 85 -12.37 -20.89 -6.62
CA ASP A 85 -12.94 -21.04 -5.27
C ASP A 85 -11.98 -20.56 -4.17
N ILE A 86 -10.68 -20.82 -4.34
CA ILE A 86 -9.65 -20.37 -3.39
C ILE A 86 -9.45 -18.86 -3.45
N LEU A 87 -9.41 -18.26 -4.65
CA LEU A 87 -9.26 -16.82 -4.81
C LEU A 87 -10.47 -16.04 -4.26
N GLU A 88 -11.67 -16.61 -4.35
CA GLU A 88 -12.90 -16.04 -3.79
C GLU A 88 -12.90 -15.91 -2.25
N LEU A 89 -11.92 -16.51 -1.56
CA LEU A 89 -11.71 -16.33 -0.12
C LEU A 89 -10.99 -15.00 0.21
N ALA A 90 -10.18 -14.49 -0.71
CA ALA A 90 -9.36 -13.31 -0.48
C ALA A 90 -10.17 -12.04 -0.15
N PRO A 91 -11.32 -11.75 -0.78
CA PRO A 91 -12.16 -10.60 -0.41
C PRO A 91 -12.65 -10.65 1.04
N LEU A 92 -12.96 -11.85 1.57
CA LEU A 92 -13.39 -12.00 2.97
C LEU A 92 -12.26 -11.65 3.94
N MET A 93 -11.04 -12.09 3.61
CA MET A 93 -9.84 -11.75 4.38
C MET A 93 -9.47 -10.27 4.29
N ALA A 94 -9.68 -9.63 3.13
CA ALA A 94 -9.43 -8.21 2.92
C ALA A 94 -10.33 -7.34 3.80
N ARG A 95 -11.62 -7.72 3.94
CA ARG A 95 -12.58 -7.01 4.80
C ARG A 95 -12.10 -6.89 6.25
N HIS A 96 -11.45 -7.91 6.79
CA HIS A 96 -10.88 -7.85 8.15
C HIS A 96 -9.77 -6.81 8.29
N LEU A 97 -9.04 -6.50 7.21
CA LEU A 97 -8.04 -5.45 7.20
C LEU A 97 -8.67 -4.08 6.96
N GLU A 98 -9.79 -4.01 6.24
CA GLU A 98 -10.53 -2.77 5.96
C GLU A 98 -11.31 -2.23 7.19
N GLU A 99 -11.58 -3.08 8.19
CA GLU A 99 -12.29 -2.69 9.41
C GLU A 99 -11.50 -1.71 10.30
N THR A 100 -10.17 -1.82 10.33
CA THR A 100 -9.30 -0.84 11.00
C THR A 100 -8.65 0.01 9.93
N ARG A 101 -8.90 1.32 9.89
CA ARG A 101 -8.49 2.17 8.76
C ARG A 101 -7.23 2.96 9.07
N VAL A 102 -6.17 2.25 9.47
CA VAL A 102 -4.83 2.83 9.63
C VAL A 102 -3.95 2.46 8.44
N VAL A 103 -2.87 3.21 8.20
CA VAL A 103 -1.99 2.99 7.03
C VAL A 103 -1.53 1.54 6.92
N ALA A 104 -1.12 0.92 8.03
CA ALA A 104 -0.58 -0.44 8.03
C ALA A 104 -1.59 -1.51 7.55
N THR A 105 -2.86 -1.39 7.95
CA THR A 105 -3.91 -2.32 7.58
C THR A 105 -4.37 -2.07 6.14
N CYS A 106 -4.38 -0.82 5.68
CA CYS A 106 -4.68 -0.49 4.29
C CYS A 106 -3.62 -1.01 3.33
N ILE A 107 -2.32 -0.88 3.65
CA ILE A 107 -1.25 -1.54 2.87
C ILE A 107 -1.47 -3.05 2.84
N GLY A 108 -1.86 -3.64 3.97
CA GLY A 108 -2.18 -5.07 4.05
C GLY A 108 -3.35 -5.46 3.13
N ALA A 109 -4.44 -4.68 3.14
CA ALA A 109 -5.61 -4.90 2.30
C ALA A 109 -5.28 -4.75 0.81
N ILE A 110 -4.58 -3.67 0.43
CA ILE A 110 -4.11 -3.45 -0.95
C ILE A 110 -3.22 -4.61 -1.41
N ALA A 111 -2.27 -5.05 -0.58
CA ALA A 111 -1.39 -6.16 -0.91
C ALA A 111 -2.15 -7.48 -1.10
N LEU A 112 -3.22 -7.72 -0.34
CA LEU A 112 -4.06 -8.90 -0.49
C LEU A 112 -4.92 -8.82 -1.76
N GLN A 113 -5.52 -7.66 -2.02
CA GLN A 113 -6.33 -7.44 -3.21
C GLN A 113 -5.45 -7.54 -4.48
N GLY A 114 -4.30 -6.87 -4.53
CA GLY A 114 -3.41 -6.93 -5.69
C GLY A 114 -2.72 -8.28 -5.80
N GLY A 115 -1.99 -8.65 -4.74
CA GLY A 115 -1.10 -9.81 -4.75
C GLY A 115 -1.79 -11.17 -4.65
N VAL A 116 -3.10 -11.25 -4.40
CA VAL A 116 -3.86 -12.51 -4.40
C VAL A 116 -4.95 -12.48 -5.45
N ILE A 117 -5.85 -11.49 -5.42
CA ILE A 117 -6.98 -11.44 -6.35
C ILE A 117 -6.49 -11.12 -7.75
N VAL A 118 -5.89 -9.94 -7.95
CA VAL A 118 -5.55 -9.43 -9.28
C VAL A 118 -4.47 -10.29 -9.93
N GLU A 119 -3.37 -10.54 -9.21
CA GLU A 119 -2.31 -11.45 -9.68
C GLU A 119 -2.85 -12.86 -9.93
N GLY A 120 -3.73 -13.37 -9.07
CA GLY A 120 -4.35 -14.69 -9.25
C GLY A 120 -5.19 -14.76 -10.53
N VAL A 121 -5.99 -13.74 -10.81
CA VAL A 121 -6.78 -13.66 -12.06
C VAL A 121 -5.86 -13.64 -13.27
N LEU A 122 -4.86 -12.76 -13.30
CA LEU A 122 -3.91 -12.65 -14.41
C LEU A 122 -3.19 -13.97 -14.68
N GLN A 123 -2.67 -14.61 -13.62
CA GLN A 123 -1.96 -15.89 -13.74
C GLN A 123 -2.89 -17.04 -14.14
N ILE A 124 -4.13 -17.10 -13.65
CA ILE A 124 -5.09 -18.14 -14.07
C ILE A 124 -5.50 -17.94 -15.52
N THR A 125 -5.73 -16.70 -15.97
CA THR A 125 -6.06 -16.42 -17.38
C THR A 125 -4.94 -16.87 -18.32
N ASP A 126 -3.69 -16.70 -17.92
CA ASP A 126 -2.52 -17.14 -18.67
C ASP A 126 -2.35 -18.67 -18.65
N LEU A 127 -2.39 -19.29 -17.46
CA LEU A 127 -2.16 -20.73 -17.28
C LEU A 127 -3.28 -21.60 -17.90
N ALA A 128 -4.54 -21.21 -17.68
CA ALA A 128 -5.69 -21.98 -18.15
C ALA A 128 -6.05 -21.65 -19.60
N GLY A 129 -5.80 -20.41 -20.05
CA GLY A 129 -6.01 -19.97 -21.44
C GLY A 129 -7.34 -20.44 -22.02
N ASP A 130 -7.28 -21.16 -23.14
CA ASP A 130 -8.44 -21.64 -23.91
C ASP A 130 -9.29 -22.68 -23.17
N SER A 131 -8.80 -23.26 -22.06
CA SER A 131 -9.60 -24.17 -21.23
C SER A 131 -10.62 -23.44 -20.35
N LEU A 132 -10.54 -22.12 -20.24
CA LEU A 132 -11.48 -21.32 -19.45
C LEU A 132 -12.87 -21.30 -20.06
N THR A 133 -13.84 -21.74 -19.27
CA THR A 133 -15.25 -21.67 -19.66
C THR A 133 -15.80 -20.24 -19.50
N PRO A 134 -16.89 -19.88 -20.21
CA PRO A 134 -17.55 -18.59 -20.02
C PRO A 134 -17.93 -18.31 -18.56
N ALA A 135 -18.43 -19.33 -17.85
CA ALA A 135 -18.79 -19.20 -16.44
C ALA A 135 -17.57 -18.92 -15.53
N GLN A 136 -16.41 -19.49 -15.83
CA GLN A 136 -15.18 -19.21 -15.09
C GLN A 136 -14.67 -17.80 -15.35
N LEU A 137 -14.73 -17.34 -16.60
CA LEU A 137 -14.40 -15.95 -16.97
C LEU A 137 -15.32 -14.95 -16.25
N ASP A 138 -16.62 -15.25 -16.16
CA ASP A 138 -17.57 -14.41 -15.43
C ASP A 138 -17.28 -14.36 -13.92
N ARG A 139 -16.84 -15.48 -13.32
CA ARG A 139 -16.41 -15.51 -11.90
C ARG A 139 -15.13 -14.71 -11.67
N LEU A 140 -14.15 -14.82 -12.57
CA LEU A 140 -12.91 -14.04 -12.50
C LEU A 140 -13.20 -12.53 -12.61
N ASP A 141 -14.07 -12.12 -13.54
CA ASP A 141 -14.48 -10.71 -13.69
C ASP A 141 -15.24 -10.22 -12.44
N ALA A 142 -16.18 -11.01 -11.92
CA ALA A 142 -16.91 -10.69 -10.69
C ALA A 142 -15.99 -10.60 -9.46
N LEU A 143 -14.88 -11.33 -9.44
CA LEU A 143 -13.88 -11.22 -8.38
C LEU A 143 -13.16 -9.86 -8.45
N LEU A 144 -12.87 -9.35 -9.66
CA LEU A 144 -12.28 -8.01 -9.85
C LEU A 144 -13.21 -6.88 -9.40
N ASP A 145 -14.54 -7.08 -9.41
CA ASP A 145 -15.51 -6.12 -8.83
C ASP A 145 -15.40 -6.00 -7.30
N THR A 146 -14.78 -6.98 -6.63
CA THR A 146 -14.58 -6.93 -5.17
C THR A 146 -13.37 -6.09 -4.76
N VAL A 147 -12.49 -5.76 -5.70
CA VAL A 147 -11.29 -4.96 -5.47
C VAL A 147 -11.69 -3.49 -5.29
N THR A 148 -11.18 -2.84 -4.25
CA THR A 148 -11.58 -1.47 -3.88
C THR A 148 -10.36 -0.56 -3.81
N HIS A 149 -10.15 0.28 -4.84
CA HIS A 149 -9.03 1.23 -4.88
C HIS A 149 -9.34 2.56 -4.18
N GLN A 150 -10.54 3.11 -4.38
CA GLN A 150 -10.88 4.49 -3.97
C GLN A 150 -11.15 4.64 -2.46
N LYS A 151 -11.53 3.56 -1.77
CA LYS A 151 -11.90 3.63 -0.35
C LYS A 151 -10.74 4.06 0.55
N PHE A 152 -9.49 3.81 0.15
CA PHE A 152 -8.35 4.10 1.00
C PHE A 152 -7.93 5.58 1.01
N THR A 153 -8.39 6.41 0.07
CA THR A 153 -8.06 7.85 0.08
C THR A 153 -9.14 8.69 0.75
N THR A 154 -10.42 8.26 0.72
CA THR A 154 -11.54 9.04 1.26
C THR A 154 -11.93 8.67 2.69
N ASP A 155 -11.82 7.39 3.06
CA ASP A 155 -12.37 6.81 4.30
C ASP A 155 -11.30 6.55 5.39
N LEU A 156 -10.02 6.57 5.02
CA LEU A 156 -8.81 6.43 5.87
C LEU A 156 -8.62 7.62 6.82
N ILE A 157 -9.25 8.75 6.49
CA ILE A 157 -8.97 10.06 7.09
C ILE A 157 -9.33 10.09 8.58
N ALA A 158 -10.30 9.33 9.07
CA ALA A 158 -10.72 9.46 10.47
C ALA A 158 -9.77 8.76 11.46
N ASP A 159 -9.52 7.46 11.27
CA ASP A 159 -8.79 6.64 12.24
C ASP A 159 -7.30 6.99 12.27
N GLU A 160 -6.69 7.16 11.09
CA GLU A 160 -5.28 7.52 10.99
C GLU A 160 -5.04 8.93 11.58
N ARG A 161 -5.98 9.88 11.41
CA ARG A 161 -5.89 11.19 12.05
C ARG A 161 -5.92 11.09 13.58
N ALA A 162 -6.66 10.13 14.14
CA ALA A 162 -6.67 9.89 15.58
C ALA A 162 -5.32 9.34 16.08
N VAL A 163 -4.72 8.41 15.34
CA VAL A 163 -3.35 7.90 15.63
C VAL A 163 -2.33 9.04 15.65
N PHE A 164 -2.43 9.97 14.71
CA PHE A 164 -1.52 11.12 14.66
C PHE A 164 -1.79 12.17 15.73
N THR A 165 -3.05 12.43 16.04
CA THR A 165 -3.40 13.32 17.16
C THR A 165 -2.80 12.78 18.45
N ASP A 166 -2.96 11.48 18.73
CA ASP A 166 -2.31 10.81 19.86
C ASP A 166 -0.78 10.90 19.79
N ALA A 167 -0.17 10.76 18.61
CA ALA A 167 1.28 10.89 18.46
C ALA A 167 1.78 12.32 18.79
N ILE A 168 1.08 13.36 18.34
CA ILE A 168 1.40 14.76 18.66
C ILE A 168 1.18 15.02 20.15
N ASP A 169 0.06 14.62 20.72
CA ASP A 169 -0.23 14.76 22.16
C ASP A 169 0.86 14.10 23.02
N ASN A 170 1.36 12.93 22.61
CA ASN A 170 2.45 12.24 23.29
C ASN A 170 3.81 12.94 23.13
N ILE A 171 4.05 13.63 22.02
CA ILE A 171 5.25 14.45 21.84
C ILE A 171 5.19 15.67 22.76
N TYR A 172 4.02 16.32 22.85
CA TYR A 172 3.77 17.54 23.62
C TYR A 172 3.05 17.27 24.96
N ASN A 173 3.54 16.31 25.74
CA ASN A 173 2.87 15.87 26.98
C ASN A 173 3.35 16.57 28.27
N GLU A 174 4.23 17.57 28.17
CA GLU A 174 4.57 18.48 29.27
C GLU A 174 3.85 19.82 29.08
N THR A 175 3.69 20.60 30.15
CA THR A 175 3.14 21.96 30.06
C THR A 175 4.11 22.96 30.66
N ASP A 176 4.20 24.14 30.06
CA ASP A 176 4.92 25.26 30.67
C ASP A 176 4.11 25.87 31.85
N PRO A 177 4.65 26.87 32.57
CA PRO A 177 3.94 27.52 33.67
C PRO A 177 2.65 28.27 33.27
N LEU A 178 2.46 28.56 31.98
CA LEU A 178 1.25 29.18 31.43
C LEU A 178 0.19 28.14 31.04
N GLY A 179 0.58 26.86 31.01
CA GLY A 179 -0.27 25.72 30.62
C GLY A 179 -0.13 25.35 29.15
N ASP A 180 0.82 25.95 28.42
CA ASP A 180 1.02 25.66 27.00
C ASP A 180 1.74 24.32 26.82
N PRO A 181 1.29 23.43 25.92
CA PRO A 181 1.93 22.14 25.68
C PRO A 181 3.37 22.30 25.17
N GLN A 182 4.28 21.50 25.73
CA GLN A 182 5.72 21.51 25.46
C GLN A 182 6.21 20.10 25.14
N ILE A 183 7.23 20.02 24.28
CA ILE A 183 7.90 18.75 23.98
C ILE A 183 8.53 18.19 25.25
N SER A 184 8.23 16.94 25.58
CA SER A 184 8.88 16.24 26.69
C SER A 184 10.18 15.55 26.29
N VAL A 185 10.95 15.08 27.28
CA VAL A 185 12.15 14.25 27.02
C VAL A 185 11.82 13.05 26.14
N ALA A 186 10.75 12.33 26.49
CA ALA A 186 10.30 11.15 25.76
C ALA A 186 9.82 11.52 24.35
N GLY A 187 9.10 12.64 24.22
CA GLY A 187 8.66 13.18 22.92
C GLY A 187 9.81 13.55 22.00
N ALA A 188 10.83 14.24 22.52
CA ALA A 188 12.05 14.60 21.80
C ALA A 188 12.81 13.35 21.33
N GLY A 189 12.87 12.32 22.17
CA GLY A 189 13.43 11.02 21.81
C GLY A 189 12.75 10.34 20.63
N LYS A 190 11.42 10.34 20.64
CA LYS A 190 10.62 9.74 19.57
C LYS A 190 10.80 10.48 18.25
N LEU A 191 10.85 11.82 18.30
CA LEU A 191 11.23 12.67 17.19
C LEU A 191 12.61 12.31 16.61
N MET A 192 13.60 12.11 17.47
CA MET A 192 14.95 11.69 17.06
C MET A 192 14.94 10.31 16.37
N MET A 193 14.27 9.33 16.95
CA MET A 193 14.12 7.99 16.37
C MET A 193 13.43 8.05 15.00
N LEU A 194 12.33 8.80 14.90
CA LEU A 194 11.57 8.94 13.67
C LEU A 194 12.35 9.69 12.58
N SER A 195 13.19 10.67 12.95
CA SER A 195 14.04 11.44 12.03
C SER A 195 15.19 10.65 11.39
N GLY A 196 15.39 9.38 11.76
CA GLY A 196 16.51 8.57 11.27
C GLY A 196 17.89 9.07 11.74
N SER A 197 17.93 9.98 12.72
CA SER A 197 19.15 10.31 13.46
C SER A 197 19.67 9.00 14.07
N SER A 198 20.97 8.72 13.98
CA SER A 198 21.58 7.49 14.51
C SER A 198 21.53 7.46 16.03
N VAL A 199 20.34 7.17 16.56
CA VAL A 199 20.04 6.83 17.93
C VAL A 199 19.97 5.30 17.98
N PRO A 200 20.69 4.64 18.90
CA PRO A 200 20.54 3.21 19.11
C PRO A 200 19.05 2.86 19.36
N PRO A 201 18.50 1.81 18.72
CA PRO A 201 17.07 1.47 18.85
C PRO A 201 16.62 1.09 20.27
N ASP A 202 17.57 0.87 21.17
CA ASP A 202 17.44 0.60 22.60
C ASP A 202 17.64 1.83 23.50
N LEU A 203 17.99 2.99 22.92
CA LEU A 203 18.21 4.21 23.69
C LEU A 203 16.86 4.84 24.05
N ASP A 204 16.51 4.79 25.33
CA ASP A 204 15.39 5.56 25.88
C ASP A 204 15.96 6.88 26.43
N PRO A 205 15.75 8.01 25.74
CA PRO A 205 16.29 9.29 26.19
C PRO A 205 15.71 9.76 27.52
N ALA A 206 14.58 9.21 27.97
CA ALA A 206 14.05 9.44 29.30
C ALA A 206 14.88 8.74 30.40
N THR A 207 15.65 7.68 30.09
CA THR A 207 16.47 6.95 31.07
C THR A 207 17.97 7.04 30.82
N ASP A 208 18.40 7.14 29.56
CA ASP A 208 19.78 6.91 29.14
C ASP A 208 20.59 8.20 28.96
N ILE A 209 19.92 9.35 28.86
CA ILE A 209 20.59 10.66 28.90
C ILE A 209 20.90 10.99 30.37
N PRO A 210 22.14 11.35 30.76
CA PRO A 210 22.44 11.81 32.11
C PRO A 210 21.56 13.01 32.50
N GLU A 211 21.00 13.03 33.71
CA GLU A 211 20.02 14.05 34.13
C GLU A 211 20.51 15.49 33.95
N GLU A 212 21.80 15.73 34.20
CA GLU A 212 22.47 17.01 34.00
C GLU A 212 22.43 17.53 32.56
N ASN A 213 22.25 16.64 31.57
CA ASN A 213 22.23 16.96 30.15
C ASN A 213 20.81 16.93 29.55
N LYS A 214 19.82 16.34 30.22
CA LYS A 214 18.43 16.23 29.71
C LYS A 214 17.83 17.60 29.44
N GLN A 215 17.91 18.51 30.41
CA GLN A 215 17.32 19.84 30.30
C GLN A 215 17.84 20.63 29.10
N ALA A 216 19.17 20.65 28.92
CA ALA A 216 19.81 21.35 27.80
C ALA A 216 19.51 20.69 26.44
N ALA A 217 19.34 19.36 26.40
CA ALA A 217 18.95 18.64 25.20
C ALA A 217 17.49 18.96 24.80
N ILE A 218 16.55 18.91 25.76
CA ILE A 218 15.14 19.25 25.52
C ILE A 218 14.98 20.70 25.07
N GLU A 219 15.68 21.65 25.71
CA GLU A 219 15.59 23.08 25.36
C GLU A 219 16.05 23.35 23.93
N ARG A 220 17.07 22.62 23.45
CA ARG A 220 17.45 22.66 22.02
C ARG A 220 16.34 22.14 21.12
N PHE A 221 15.66 21.06 21.49
CA PHE A 221 14.52 20.54 20.74
C PHE A 221 13.35 21.51 20.72
N ARG A 222 12.96 22.05 21.87
CA ARG A 222 11.89 23.05 21.97
C ARG A 222 12.19 24.30 21.14
N ALA A 223 13.44 24.74 21.10
CA ALA A 223 13.85 25.89 20.27
C ALA A 223 13.78 25.61 18.76
N MET A 224 13.92 24.33 18.36
CA MET A 224 13.89 23.90 16.97
C MET A 224 12.52 23.41 16.50
N ALA A 225 11.61 23.08 17.41
CA ALA A 225 10.29 22.56 17.08
C ALA A 225 9.25 23.66 16.85
N LEU A 226 8.15 23.28 16.23
CA LEU A 226 6.93 24.08 16.18
C LEU A 226 6.24 24.07 17.55
N SER A 227 5.31 24.99 17.78
CA SER A 227 4.34 24.81 18.87
C SER A 227 3.41 23.62 18.59
N TYR A 228 2.67 23.19 19.61
CA TYR A 228 1.63 22.16 19.44
C TYR A 228 0.61 22.55 18.36
N GLU A 229 0.05 23.77 18.45
CA GLU A 229 -0.96 24.27 17.51
C GLU A 229 -0.41 24.34 16.09
N GLU A 230 0.78 24.90 15.90
CA GLU A 230 1.45 24.94 14.59
C GLU A 230 1.75 23.52 14.05
N SER A 231 2.13 22.58 14.93
CA SER A 231 2.38 21.18 14.54
C SER A 231 1.11 20.49 14.09
N TYR A 232 0.03 20.64 14.87
CA TYR A 232 -1.25 20.02 14.60
C TYR A 232 -1.88 20.58 13.32
N ASP A 233 -1.99 21.91 13.22
CA ASP A 233 -2.59 22.57 12.06
C ASP A 233 -1.76 22.39 10.80
N GLY A 234 -0.42 22.44 10.91
CA GLY A 234 0.49 22.21 9.79
C GLY A 234 0.34 20.80 9.22
N TRP A 235 0.23 19.80 10.08
CA TRP A 235 -0.02 18.43 9.64
C TRP A 235 -1.41 18.27 9.00
N GLN A 236 -2.46 18.87 9.58
CA GLN A 236 -3.79 18.83 8.98
C GLN A 236 -3.78 19.42 7.57
N ARG A 237 -3.16 20.59 7.39
CA ARG A 237 -3.00 21.23 6.07
C ARG A 237 -2.21 20.36 5.10
N ALA A 238 -1.09 19.78 5.54
CA ALA A 238 -0.26 18.92 4.69
C ALA A 238 -1.02 17.67 4.24
N TRP A 239 -1.87 17.12 5.09
CA TRP A 239 -2.74 15.99 4.74
C TRP A 239 -3.84 16.38 3.77
N ASP A 240 -4.54 17.49 4.01
CA ASP A 240 -5.57 18.00 3.11
C ASP A 240 -4.99 18.34 1.73
N ALA A 241 -3.77 18.90 1.70
CA ALA A 241 -3.03 19.13 0.48
C ALA A 241 -2.68 17.81 -0.23
N ALA A 242 -2.15 16.81 0.49
CA ALA A 242 -1.87 15.50 -0.10
C ALA A 242 -3.13 14.83 -0.68
N ALA A 243 -4.26 14.95 0.00
CA ALA A 243 -5.55 14.46 -0.49
C ALA A 243 -6.02 15.20 -1.75
N ALA A 244 -5.88 16.52 -1.79
CA ALA A 244 -6.22 17.32 -2.96
C ALA A 244 -5.28 17.03 -4.15
N GLU A 245 -3.97 16.91 -3.89
CA GLU A 245 -2.94 16.64 -4.89
C GLU A 245 -3.07 15.23 -5.50
N SER A 246 -3.59 14.26 -4.75
CA SER A 246 -3.85 12.89 -5.23
C SER A 246 -5.24 12.65 -5.82
N SER A 247 -6.13 13.65 -5.79
CA SER A 247 -7.49 13.51 -6.35
C SER A 247 -7.54 13.43 -7.88
N PRO A 248 -6.72 14.18 -8.64
CA PRO A 248 -6.63 14.02 -10.09
C PRO A 248 -5.99 12.68 -10.48
N PRO A 249 -6.12 12.25 -11.74
CA PRO A 249 -5.45 11.04 -12.21
C PRO A 249 -3.93 11.10 -12.06
N VAL A 250 -3.30 9.96 -11.76
CA VAL A 250 -1.88 9.88 -11.39
C VAL A 250 -0.89 10.41 -12.44
N TRP A 251 -1.19 10.28 -13.73
CA TRP A 251 -0.37 10.85 -14.81
C TRP A 251 -0.32 12.40 -14.81
N THR A 252 -1.15 13.05 -14.01
CA THR A 252 -1.14 14.50 -13.82
C THR A 252 -0.33 14.94 -12.60
N TRP A 253 0.14 14.00 -11.77
CA TRP A 253 0.88 14.31 -10.55
C TRP A 253 2.31 14.76 -10.91
N THR A 254 2.70 15.95 -10.44
CA THR A 254 4.03 16.53 -10.66
C THR A 254 5.10 15.94 -9.74
N GLY A 255 4.68 15.39 -8.60
CA GLY A 255 5.51 14.78 -7.59
C GLY A 255 4.67 14.04 -6.54
N PRO A 256 5.31 13.47 -5.50
CA PRO A 256 4.61 12.77 -4.44
C PRO A 256 3.58 13.66 -3.73
N PRO A 257 2.30 13.24 -3.64
CA PRO A 257 1.26 14.02 -2.98
C PRO A 257 1.64 14.46 -1.55
N GLY A 258 1.49 15.75 -1.28
CA GLY A 258 1.78 16.44 -0.03
C GLY A 258 3.24 16.92 0.11
N PHE A 259 4.17 16.50 -0.77
CA PHE A 259 5.57 16.91 -0.65
C PHE A 259 5.82 18.31 -1.22
N GLU A 260 5.05 18.74 -2.21
CA GLU A 260 5.21 20.09 -2.79
C GLU A 260 4.75 21.17 -1.80
N SER A 261 3.59 20.97 -1.19
CA SER A 261 3.06 21.83 -0.13
C SER A 261 3.99 21.88 1.08
N LEU A 262 4.49 20.74 1.57
CA LEU A 262 5.47 20.71 2.66
C LEU A 262 6.80 21.40 2.32
N ARG A 263 7.28 21.27 1.08
CA ARG A 263 8.52 21.93 0.64
C ARG A 263 8.36 23.44 0.57
N ALA A 264 7.22 23.93 0.09
CA ALA A 264 6.92 25.37 0.08
C ALA A 264 6.89 25.95 1.51
N GLU A 265 6.39 25.18 2.49
CA GLU A 265 6.47 25.54 3.91
C GLU A 265 7.91 25.49 4.46
N SER A 266 8.74 24.53 4.02
CA SER A 266 10.11 24.32 4.53
C SER A 266 11.19 25.25 3.95
N GLU A 267 11.01 25.77 2.73
CA GLU A 267 11.93 26.72 2.08
C GLU A 267 11.97 28.11 2.76
N SER A 268 11.03 28.39 3.65
CA SER A 268 11.19 29.45 4.65
C SER A 268 12.35 29.09 5.58
N ALA A 269 13.49 29.80 5.52
CA ALA A 269 14.77 29.42 6.14
C ALA A 269 14.76 29.06 7.65
N ALA A 270 13.67 29.33 8.37
CA ALA A 270 13.43 28.92 9.75
C ALA A 270 12.77 27.52 9.91
N ALA A 271 12.30 26.90 8.83
CA ALA A 271 11.31 25.81 8.87
C ALA A 271 11.85 24.40 8.58
N ASN A 272 13.07 24.24 8.05
CA ASN A 272 13.51 22.93 7.54
C ASN A 272 13.67 21.85 8.63
N ASN A 273 14.01 22.21 9.87
CA ASN A 273 14.00 21.29 11.02
C ASN A 273 12.63 21.20 11.73
N ARG A 274 11.72 22.15 11.45
CA ARG A 274 10.43 22.32 12.13
C ARG A 274 9.32 21.44 11.52
N THR A 275 9.37 21.20 10.22
CA THR A 275 8.35 20.41 9.48
C THR A 275 8.66 18.91 9.42
N LEU A 276 9.71 18.46 10.09
CA LEU A 276 10.19 17.08 10.03
C LEU A 276 9.17 16.02 10.52
N PRO A 277 8.36 16.28 11.58
CA PRO A 277 7.19 15.44 11.89
C PRO A 277 6.22 15.31 10.73
N HIS A 278 5.91 16.42 10.06
CA HIS A 278 4.94 16.44 8.96
C HIS A 278 5.41 15.62 7.77
N MET A 279 6.71 15.68 7.44
CA MET A 279 7.31 14.88 6.36
C MET A 279 7.12 13.38 6.56
N LEU A 280 7.30 12.88 7.78
CA LEU A 280 7.18 11.45 8.09
C LEU A 280 5.75 10.95 7.84
N PHE A 281 4.75 11.78 8.10
CA PHE A 281 3.34 11.39 8.00
C PHE A 281 2.80 11.56 6.57
N VAL A 282 3.18 12.63 5.87
CA VAL A 282 2.94 12.75 4.42
C VAL A 282 3.65 11.62 3.65
N SER A 283 4.81 11.16 4.15
CA SER A 283 5.50 10.00 3.57
C SER A 283 4.70 8.69 3.65
N SER A 284 3.70 8.61 4.52
CA SER A 284 2.83 7.44 4.63
C SER A 284 1.62 7.57 3.71
N TYR A 285 1.02 8.78 3.62
CA TYR A 285 -0.12 9.04 2.74
C TYR A 285 0.22 8.84 1.25
N HIS A 286 1.30 9.47 0.75
CA HIS A 286 1.62 9.37 -0.69
C HIS A 286 1.82 7.92 -1.14
N ARG A 287 2.37 7.06 -0.26
CA ARG A 287 2.53 5.63 -0.56
C ARG A 287 1.20 4.90 -0.67
N ILE A 288 0.22 5.23 0.16
CA ILE A 288 -1.14 4.70 0.00
C ILE A 288 -1.72 5.14 -1.33
N ALA A 289 -1.59 6.43 -1.68
CA ALA A 289 -2.10 6.97 -2.94
C ALA A 289 -1.48 6.25 -4.15
N GLU A 290 -0.14 6.10 -4.18
CA GLU A 290 0.57 5.34 -5.21
C GLU A 290 0.11 3.87 -5.27
N PHE A 291 -0.01 3.20 -4.13
CA PHE A 291 -0.45 1.81 -4.10
C PHE A 291 -1.91 1.63 -4.56
N CYS A 292 -2.79 2.61 -4.31
CA CYS A 292 -4.15 2.56 -4.82
C CYS A 292 -4.18 2.65 -6.36
N GLU A 293 -3.34 3.50 -6.94
CA GLU A 293 -3.21 3.65 -8.38
C GLU A 293 -2.55 2.43 -9.02
N LEU A 294 -1.54 1.85 -8.38
CA LEU A 294 -0.95 0.57 -8.79
C LEU A 294 -2.02 -0.53 -8.81
N LEU A 295 -2.80 -0.63 -7.73
CA LEU A 295 -3.86 -1.62 -7.63
C LEU A 295 -4.93 -1.40 -8.72
N ARG A 296 -5.26 -0.13 -9.03
CA ARG A 296 -6.21 0.24 -10.10
C ARG A 296 -5.71 -0.24 -11.46
N VAL A 297 -4.49 0.14 -11.86
CA VAL A 297 -3.95 -0.23 -13.18
C VAL A 297 -3.81 -1.75 -13.34
N GLN A 298 -3.42 -2.47 -12.28
CA GLN A 298 -3.37 -3.93 -12.30
C GLN A 298 -4.77 -4.55 -12.46
N THR A 299 -5.78 -3.99 -11.80
CA THR A 299 -7.17 -4.49 -11.89
C THR A 299 -7.76 -4.21 -13.26
N ASP A 300 -7.52 -3.02 -13.80
CA ASP A 300 -7.88 -2.66 -15.16
C ASP A 300 -7.22 -3.62 -16.16
N ALA A 301 -5.94 -3.92 -15.99
CA ALA A 301 -5.24 -4.89 -16.82
C ALA A 301 -5.83 -6.30 -16.73
N ALA A 302 -6.20 -6.76 -15.54
CA ALA A 302 -6.86 -8.05 -15.33
C ALA A 302 -8.23 -8.11 -16.02
N ARG A 303 -9.01 -7.03 -16.00
CA ARG A 303 -10.27 -6.94 -16.76
C ARG A 303 -10.03 -7.05 -18.25
N VAL A 304 -9.01 -6.36 -18.77
CA VAL A 304 -8.65 -6.47 -20.19
C VAL A 304 -8.17 -7.89 -20.54
N ALA A 305 -7.40 -8.55 -19.68
CA ALA A 305 -6.97 -9.94 -19.88
C ALA A 305 -8.16 -10.91 -19.95
N VAL A 306 -9.12 -10.79 -19.03
CA VAL A 306 -10.37 -11.58 -19.06
C VAL A 306 -11.16 -11.31 -20.34
N ALA A 307 -11.27 -10.05 -20.75
CA ALA A 307 -11.95 -9.65 -21.98
C ALA A 307 -11.25 -10.19 -23.26
N LEU A 308 -9.92 -10.16 -23.30
CA LEU A 308 -9.10 -10.73 -24.36
C LEU A 308 -9.34 -12.24 -24.46
N GLN A 309 -9.28 -12.97 -23.33
CA GLN A 309 -9.52 -14.42 -23.32
C GLN A 309 -10.94 -14.75 -23.76
N ARG A 310 -11.93 -13.97 -23.33
CA ARG A 310 -13.33 -14.13 -23.77
C ARG A 310 -13.45 -13.94 -25.28
N TYR A 311 -12.78 -12.94 -25.85
CA TYR A 311 -12.75 -12.72 -27.30
C TYR A 311 -12.10 -13.89 -28.03
N HIS A 312 -10.94 -14.36 -27.54
CA HIS A 312 -10.21 -15.49 -28.12
C HIS A 312 -11.07 -16.76 -28.16
N ASN A 313 -11.73 -17.11 -27.05
CA ASN A 313 -12.59 -18.30 -26.97
C ASN A 313 -13.82 -18.23 -27.90
N GLN A 314 -14.25 -17.04 -28.29
CA GLN A 314 -15.41 -16.85 -29.18
C GLN A 314 -15.05 -16.83 -30.67
N HIS A 315 -13.83 -16.39 -31.00
CA HIS A 315 -13.41 -16.12 -32.38
C HIS A 315 -12.26 -17.02 -32.85
N ASP A 316 -11.71 -17.86 -31.97
CA ASP A 316 -10.50 -18.67 -32.20
C ASP A 316 -9.29 -17.82 -32.67
N ALA A 317 -9.25 -16.55 -32.26
CA ALA A 317 -8.19 -15.60 -32.63
C ALA A 317 -8.14 -14.42 -31.66
N TRP A 318 -6.94 -13.86 -31.45
CA TRP A 318 -6.76 -12.61 -30.70
C TRP A 318 -7.20 -11.41 -31.54
N PRO A 319 -7.80 -10.37 -30.92
CA PRO A 319 -8.24 -9.19 -31.66
C PRO A 319 -7.05 -8.46 -32.30
N GLU A 320 -7.30 -7.70 -33.38
CA GLU A 320 -6.25 -6.87 -34.00
C GLU A 320 -5.91 -5.64 -33.16
N SER A 321 -6.88 -5.11 -32.41
CA SER A 321 -6.72 -4.01 -31.46
C SER A 321 -7.68 -4.17 -30.27
N LEU A 322 -7.41 -3.46 -29.17
CA LEU A 322 -8.30 -3.44 -28.00
C LEU A 322 -9.69 -2.84 -28.30
N ASP A 323 -9.85 -2.08 -29.38
CA ASP A 323 -11.16 -1.51 -29.77
C ASP A 323 -12.21 -2.58 -30.07
N ALA A 324 -11.77 -3.76 -30.51
CA ALA A 324 -12.66 -4.90 -30.76
C ALA A 324 -13.31 -5.45 -29.48
N LEU A 325 -12.82 -5.06 -28.29
CA LEU A 325 -13.40 -5.44 -27.00
C LEU A 325 -14.51 -4.49 -26.56
N VAL A 326 -14.67 -3.33 -27.22
CA VAL A 326 -15.62 -2.28 -26.84
C VAL A 326 -16.79 -2.24 -27.83
N PRO A 327 -18.06 -2.14 -27.35
CA PRO A 327 -18.51 -2.09 -25.96
C PRO A 327 -18.84 -3.46 -25.35
N ASP A 328 -18.58 -4.55 -26.09
CA ASP A 328 -19.15 -5.87 -25.79
C ASP A 328 -18.58 -6.52 -24.53
N THR A 329 -17.26 -6.49 -24.35
CA THR A 329 -16.58 -7.10 -23.20
C THR A 329 -15.97 -6.08 -22.24
N LEU A 330 -15.70 -4.86 -22.73
CA LEU A 330 -15.25 -3.72 -21.93
C LEU A 330 -16.10 -2.48 -22.23
N PRO A 331 -16.42 -1.65 -21.21
CA PRO A 331 -17.12 -0.38 -21.44
C PRO A 331 -16.24 0.64 -22.18
N THR A 332 -14.95 0.69 -21.84
CA THR A 332 -13.91 1.54 -22.45
C THR A 332 -12.55 0.88 -22.26
N ILE A 333 -11.58 1.21 -23.11
CA ILE A 333 -10.19 0.79 -22.87
C ILE A 333 -9.63 1.60 -21.68
N PRO A 334 -9.11 0.95 -20.62
CA PRO A 334 -8.56 1.66 -19.48
C PRO A 334 -7.34 2.51 -19.85
N ALA A 335 -7.14 3.60 -19.13
CA ALA A 335 -6.00 4.48 -19.31
C ALA A 335 -4.75 3.95 -18.59
N ASP A 336 -3.62 4.03 -19.28
CA ASP A 336 -2.28 3.88 -18.75
C ASP A 336 -2.01 4.98 -17.72
N TRP A 337 -1.52 4.55 -16.56
CA TRP A 337 -1.22 5.43 -15.44
C TRP A 337 -0.01 6.36 -15.68
N VAL A 338 0.79 6.10 -16.73
CA VAL A 338 1.98 6.87 -17.08
C VAL A 338 1.63 8.12 -17.88
N ASP A 339 0.89 7.98 -18.98
CA ASP A 339 0.65 9.05 -19.95
C ASP A 339 -0.85 9.40 -20.11
N GLY A 340 -1.73 8.66 -19.44
CA GLY A 340 -3.18 8.82 -19.52
C GLY A 340 -3.79 8.37 -20.86
N GLN A 341 -2.99 7.78 -21.77
CA GLN A 341 -3.49 7.20 -23.02
C GLN A 341 -4.07 5.80 -22.77
N PRO A 342 -4.84 5.22 -23.69
CA PRO A 342 -5.29 3.82 -23.54
C PRO A 342 -4.10 2.87 -23.31
N LEU A 343 -4.30 1.83 -22.49
CA LEU A 343 -3.33 0.74 -22.32
C LEU A 343 -2.89 0.16 -23.67
N ARG A 344 -1.64 -0.29 -23.75
CA ARG A 344 -1.04 -0.71 -25.02
C ARG A 344 -1.15 -2.21 -25.21
N TYR A 345 -1.33 -2.58 -26.46
CA TYR A 345 -1.54 -3.95 -26.88
C TYR A 345 -0.77 -4.21 -28.15
N THR A 346 -0.03 -5.31 -28.16
CA THR A 346 0.65 -5.81 -29.35
C THR A 346 0.47 -7.32 -29.47
N ARG A 347 0.79 -7.85 -30.64
CA ARG A 347 0.89 -9.29 -30.89
C ARG A 347 2.31 -9.57 -31.35
N SER A 348 2.93 -10.60 -30.78
CA SER A 348 4.25 -11.07 -31.24
C SER A 348 4.17 -11.63 -32.66
N GLU A 349 5.32 -11.89 -33.29
CA GLU A 349 5.37 -12.57 -34.59
C GLU A 349 4.65 -13.93 -34.58
N ASP A 350 4.66 -14.61 -33.42
CA ASP A 350 3.97 -15.88 -33.20
C ASP A 350 2.47 -15.71 -32.87
N GLY A 351 1.95 -14.48 -32.94
CA GLY A 351 0.56 -14.14 -32.70
C GLY A 351 0.15 -14.08 -31.22
N GLN A 352 1.11 -14.17 -30.29
CA GLN A 352 0.83 -14.10 -28.87
C GLN A 352 0.53 -12.66 -28.44
N PRO A 353 -0.55 -12.42 -27.69
CA PRO A 353 -0.91 -11.09 -27.24
C PRO A 353 0.04 -10.63 -26.12
N ALA A 354 0.26 -9.32 -26.05
CA ALA A 354 0.89 -8.67 -24.91
C ALA A 354 0.14 -7.37 -24.61
N LEU A 355 -0.39 -7.27 -23.39
CA LEU A 355 -0.95 -6.06 -22.80
C LEU A 355 0.12 -5.43 -21.92
N TYR A 356 0.38 -4.13 -22.11
CA TYR A 356 1.45 -3.46 -21.40
C TYR A 356 1.14 -1.98 -21.13
N SER A 357 1.85 -1.44 -20.14
CA SER A 357 2.01 -0.01 -19.93
C SER A 357 3.39 0.41 -20.44
N ILE A 358 3.52 1.65 -20.93
CA ILE A 358 4.78 2.18 -21.49
C ILE A 358 5.92 2.36 -20.48
N GLY A 359 5.71 1.92 -19.23
CA GLY A 359 6.79 1.82 -18.27
C GLY A 359 7.19 3.15 -17.60
N PRO A 360 8.15 3.06 -16.66
CA PRO A 360 8.53 4.15 -15.79
C PRO A 360 9.41 5.20 -16.47
N ASP A 361 10.06 4.89 -17.59
CA ASP A 361 10.83 5.83 -18.42
C ASP A 361 9.91 6.73 -19.27
N GLY A 362 8.73 6.21 -19.66
CA GLY A 362 7.73 6.90 -20.46
C GLY A 362 7.95 6.79 -21.96
N ASP A 363 8.82 5.89 -22.42
CA ASP A 363 9.09 5.61 -23.83
C ASP A 363 8.44 4.26 -24.19
N ASP A 364 7.69 4.18 -25.30
CA ASP A 364 7.04 2.93 -25.73
C ASP A 364 8.06 2.02 -26.44
N ASP A 365 8.45 0.95 -25.76
CA ASP A 365 9.42 -0.04 -26.24
C ASP A 365 8.77 -1.27 -26.91
N ASN A 366 7.49 -1.17 -27.31
CA ASN A 366 6.74 -2.23 -28.00
C ASN A 366 6.71 -3.57 -27.22
N ALA A 367 6.33 -3.51 -25.94
CA ALA A 367 6.26 -4.62 -24.99
C ALA A 367 7.59 -5.29 -24.64
N LYS A 368 8.72 -4.59 -24.79
CA LYS A 368 10.02 -5.09 -24.30
C LYS A 368 10.02 -5.07 -22.76
N PRO A 369 10.16 -6.21 -22.07
CA PRO A 369 9.88 -6.28 -20.65
C PRO A 369 10.96 -5.62 -19.78
N LEU A 370 10.50 -4.91 -18.76
CA LEU A 370 11.30 -4.45 -17.63
C LEU A 370 11.82 -5.60 -16.74
N PRO A 371 12.87 -5.36 -15.93
CA PRO A 371 13.20 -6.23 -14.81
C PRO A 371 12.01 -6.40 -13.85
N GLN A 372 11.91 -7.58 -13.22
CA GLN A 372 10.81 -7.89 -12.32
C GLN A 372 10.63 -6.84 -11.21
N GLY A 373 9.38 -6.38 -11.04
CA GLY A 373 9.00 -5.37 -10.05
C GLY A 373 9.36 -3.93 -10.40
N ALA A 374 10.10 -3.67 -11.48
CA ALA A 374 10.46 -2.30 -11.86
C ALA A 374 9.26 -1.50 -12.38
N GLY A 375 8.32 -2.15 -13.06
CA GLY A 375 7.10 -1.52 -13.58
C GLY A 375 6.05 -1.20 -12.51
N GLU A 376 6.13 -1.80 -11.31
CA GLU A 376 5.18 -1.58 -10.21
C GLU A 376 5.42 -0.26 -9.47
N ARG A 377 6.54 0.42 -9.74
CA ARG A 377 6.89 1.70 -9.13
C ARG A 377 6.48 2.83 -10.06
N TYR A 378 5.62 3.71 -9.57
CA TYR A 378 5.33 4.96 -10.28
C TYR A 378 6.55 5.88 -10.27
N VAL A 379 6.91 6.42 -11.44
CA VAL A 379 7.98 7.40 -11.59
C VAL A 379 7.40 8.70 -12.10
N TYR A 380 7.46 9.72 -11.24
CA TYR A 380 6.92 11.04 -11.52
C TYR A 380 7.64 11.73 -12.69
N PRO A 381 6.94 12.59 -13.47
CA PRO A 381 7.55 13.35 -14.54
C PRO A 381 8.81 14.12 -14.11
N SER A 382 8.79 14.76 -12.93
CA SER A 382 9.94 15.46 -12.36
C SER A 382 11.16 14.56 -12.09
N GLN A 383 10.93 13.28 -11.79
CA GLN A 383 12.00 12.29 -11.60
C GLN A 383 12.59 11.83 -12.94
N ARG A 384 11.74 11.66 -13.97
CA ARG A 384 12.18 11.34 -15.35
C ARG A 384 13.10 12.41 -15.91
N GLU A 385 12.74 13.67 -15.72
CA GLU A 385 13.55 14.80 -16.18
C GLU A 385 14.88 14.92 -15.42
N SER A 386 14.86 14.72 -14.10
CA SER A 386 16.02 14.98 -13.26
C SER A 386 17.03 13.83 -13.18
N ARG A 387 16.59 12.58 -13.31
CA ARG A 387 17.45 11.39 -13.19
C ARG A 387 17.05 10.27 -14.16
N PRO A 388 17.02 10.52 -15.49
CA PRO A 388 16.63 9.50 -16.46
C PRO A 388 17.53 8.24 -16.40
N GLN A 389 18.81 8.41 -16.11
CA GLN A 389 19.81 7.34 -16.11
C GLN A 389 19.63 6.25 -15.03
N VAL A 390 18.75 6.45 -14.05
CA VAL A 390 18.46 5.43 -13.01
C VAL A 390 17.11 4.76 -13.21
N ILE A 391 16.37 5.14 -14.25
CA ILE A 391 15.09 4.55 -14.59
C ILE A 391 15.37 3.39 -15.54
N PRO A 392 14.89 2.17 -15.21
CA PRO A 392 15.04 1.05 -16.11
C PRO A 392 14.30 1.28 -17.42
N ASP A 393 14.98 0.99 -18.52
CA ASP A 393 14.47 1.04 -19.90
C ASP A 393 13.55 -0.17 -20.16
N GLY A 394 12.35 0.08 -20.68
CA GLY A 394 11.40 -0.98 -21.04
C GLY A 394 9.95 -0.70 -20.63
N ASP A 395 9.08 -1.54 -21.16
CA ASP A 395 7.65 -1.54 -20.87
C ASP A 395 7.29 -2.48 -19.72
N TRP A 396 6.23 -2.08 -19.00
CA TRP A 396 5.64 -2.94 -18.00
C TRP A 396 4.60 -3.86 -18.65
N VAL A 397 5.03 -5.08 -18.98
CA VAL A 397 4.15 -6.14 -19.48
C VAL A 397 3.22 -6.60 -18.35
N LEU A 398 1.93 -6.33 -18.53
CA LEU A 398 0.88 -6.59 -17.54
C LEU A 398 0.29 -7.99 -17.71
N TRP A 399 0.22 -8.47 -18.96
CA TRP A 399 -0.28 -9.79 -19.33
C TRP A 399 0.25 -10.20 -20.73
N PRO A 400 0.64 -11.47 -20.98
CA PRO A 400 0.68 -12.61 -20.06
C PRO A 400 1.71 -12.43 -18.93
N ARG A 401 1.62 -13.25 -17.87
CA ARG A 401 2.48 -13.16 -16.69
C ARG A 401 3.59 -14.20 -16.80
N SER A 402 4.78 -13.75 -17.22
CA SER A 402 6.02 -14.55 -17.35
C SER A 402 6.46 -15.25 -16.07
#